data_AF-A0A838KC91-F1
#
_entry.id   AF-A0A838KC91-F1
#
_cell.length_a   1.000
_cell.length_b   1.000
_cell.length_c   1.000
_cell.angle_alpha   90.00
_cell.angle_beta   90.00
_cell.angle_gamma   90.00
#
_symmetry.space_group_name_H-M   'P 1'
#
loop_
_entity.id
_entity.type
_entity.pdbx_description
1 polymer ?
#
loop_
_entity_poly.entity_id
_entity_poly.type
_entity_poly.pdbx_seq_one_letter_code
_entity_poly.pdbx_strand_id
1 'polypeptide(L)'
;MSASRPQTLAEDLRARDDEALAALLRARPDLLSPVPSDLTSLAARATTRPSVQRALDLLNRFTLQVLEVLCVVPEPAEESSVRAALGADPAVALANLREQALVYSDDADRLYVPRTVRDVVGSPAGLGPPVELALQPYGPRRAGQLTADLGGPAHVVLGDSSRLAGLLADASPAAREALEVLAWGPPTGRLENATREVAAATAATPVEWLLAHGLLVAADSRTVVLPREVGLHLRGGVVHGQVQP
;
A
#
# COMPACT_ATOMS: atom_id res chain seq x y z
N MET A 1 29.78 -7.01 -11.37
CA MET A 1 28.36 -7.05 -10.94
C MET A 1 28.10 -5.77 -10.17
N SER A 2 27.82 -4.67 -10.87
CA SER A 2 27.53 -3.40 -10.21
C SER A 2 26.18 -3.53 -9.51
N ALA A 3 26.16 -3.30 -8.20
CA ALA A 3 24.93 -3.14 -7.44
C ALA A 3 24.09 -2.04 -8.11
N SER A 4 22.91 -2.42 -8.61
CA SER A 4 21.89 -1.51 -9.12
C SER A 4 21.67 -0.40 -8.10
N ARG A 5 22.14 0.82 -8.38
CA ARG A 5 21.80 1.98 -7.54
C ARG A 5 20.28 2.14 -7.55
N PRO A 6 19.65 2.58 -6.45
CA PRO A 6 18.26 3.01 -6.52
C PRO A 6 18.19 4.18 -7.50
N GLN A 7 17.51 3.99 -8.63
CA GLN A 7 17.21 5.10 -9.53
C GLN A 7 16.23 6.03 -8.82
N THR A 8 16.45 7.33 -8.95
CA THR A 8 15.57 8.38 -8.41
C THR A 8 14.68 8.94 -9.51
N LEU A 9 13.54 9.54 -9.16
CA LEU A 9 12.69 10.22 -10.16
C LEU A 9 13.47 11.28 -10.96
N ALA A 10 14.42 11.99 -10.33
CA ALA A 10 15.23 12.97 -11.03
C ALA A 10 16.20 12.34 -12.06
N GLU A 11 16.62 11.08 -11.86
CA GLU A 11 17.41 10.32 -12.83
C GLU A 11 16.54 9.82 -13.98
N ASP A 12 15.35 9.29 -13.69
CA ASP A 12 14.36 8.92 -14.72
C ASP A 12 14.03 10.12 -15.62
N LEU A 13 13.71 11.28 -15.02
CA LEU A 13 13.44 12.50 -15.79
C LEU A 13 14.65 12.98 -16.62
N ARG A 14 15.88 12.71 -16.17
CA ARG A 14 17.12 13.02 -16.92
C ARG A 14 17.35 12.09 -18.10
N ALA A 15 16.80 10.88 -18.06
CA ALA A 15 16.92 9.90 -19.13
C ALA A 15 15.83 10.06 -20.21
N ARG A 16 14.77 10.83 -19.94
CA ARG A 16 13.70 11.12 -20.90
C ARG A 16 14.18 12.03 -22.02
N ASP A 17 13.64 11.82 -23.21
CA ASP A 17 13.82 12.73 -24.34
C ASP A 17 12.94 13.98 -24.23
N ASP A 18 13.17 14.94 -25.12
CA ASP A 18 12.44 16.22 -25.14
C ASP A 18 10.94 16.03 -25.37
N GLU A 19 10.54 15.01 -26.14
CA GLU A 19 9.13 14.73 -26.42
C GLU A 19 8.40 14.22 -25.17
N ALA A 20 9.02 13.30 -24.43
CA ALA A 20 8.50 12.77 -23.17
C ALA A 20 8.47 13.85 -22.07
N LEU A 21 9.47 14.73 -22.00
CA LEU A 21 9.46 15.88 -21.08
C LEU A 21 8.35 16.88 -21.44
N ALA A 22 8.18 17.17 -22.72
CA ALA A 22 7.08 18.02 -23.19
C ALA A 22 5.71 17.38 -22.88
N ALA A 23 5.58 16.06 -22.99
CA ALA A 23 4.37 15.33 -22.64
C ALA A 23 4.04 15.44 -21.15
N LEU A 24 5.04 15.24 -20.27
CA LEU A 24 4.89 15.46 -18.84
C LEU A 24 4.39 16.87 -18.52
N LEU A 25 5.00 17.91 -19.10
CA LEU A 25 4.62 19.30 -18.83
C LEU A 25 3.23 19.67 -19.37
N ARG A 26 2.79 19.03 -20.47
CA ARG A 26 1.42 19.14 -20.99
C ARG A 26 0.41 18.46 -20.06
N ALA A 27 0.73 17.27 -19.57
CA ALA A 27 -0.13 16.51 -18.67
C ALA A 27 -0.17 17.11 -17.25
N ARG A 28 0.91 17.79 -16.83
CA ARG A 28 1.07 18.42 -15.51
C ARG A 28 1.46 19.91 -15.61
N PRO A 29 0.54 20.79 -16.08
CA PRO A 29 0.83 22.22 -16.23
C PRO A 29 1.21 22.93 -14.92
N ASP A 30 0.79 22.37 -13.78
CA ASP A 30 1.10 22.91 -12.46
C ASP A 30 2.60 22.86 -12.12
N LEU A 31 3.38 22.03 -12.82
CA LEU A 31 4.83 21.97 -12.67
C LEU A 31 5.55 23.23 -13.17
N LEU A 32 4.90 24.05 -13.99
CA LEU A 32 5.46 25.27 -14.58
C LEU A 32 5.25 26.53 -13.72
N SER A 33 4.65 26.41 -12.53
CA SER A 33 4.34 27.56 -11.68
C SER A 33 5.02 27.47 -10.30
N PRO A 34 6.18 28.14 -10.10
CA PRO A 34 6.99 28.86 -11.09
C PRO A 34 7.79 27.91 -11.99
N VAL A 35 8.35 28.38 -13.10
CA VAL A 35 9.13 27.54 -14.02
C VAL A 35 10.33 26.92 -13.28
N PRO A 36 10.54 25.60 -13.33
CA PRO A 36 11.68 24.96 -12.67
C PRO A 36 13.00 25.35 -13.36
N SER A 37 14.08 25.46 -12.59
CA SER A 37 15.41 25.81 -13.10
C SER A 37 16.14 24.63 -13.74
N ASP A 38 15.76 23.40 -13.36
CA ASP A 38 16.42 22.15 -13.74
C ASP A 38 15.49 20.95 -13.48
N LEU A 39 15.93 19.75 -13.90
CA LEU A 39 15.15 18.52 -13.75
C LEU A 39 15.03 18.04 -12.29
N THR A 40 15.95 18.45 -11.41
CA THR A 40 15.89 18.11 -9.98
C THR A 40 14.77 18.89 -9.29
N SER A 41 14.66 20.19 -9.57
CA SER A 41 13.57 21.06 -9.09
C SER A 41 12.22 20.68 -9.70
N LEU A 42 12.20 20.21 -10.96
CA LEU A 42 11.02 19.61 -11.58
C LEU A 42 10.57 18.35 -10.83
N ALA A 43 11.49 17.40 -10.56
CA ALA A 43 11.21 16.18 -9.81
C ALA A 43 10.67 16.48 -8.40
N ALA A 44 11.34 17.39 -7.69
CA ALA A 44 10.91 17.83 -6.36
C ALA A 44 9.48 18.39 -6.41
N ARG A 45 9.16 19.24 -7.40
CA ARG A 45 7.82 19.80 -7.57
C ARG A 45 6.77 18.74 -7.91
N ALA A 46 7.10 17.82 -8.81
CA ALA A 46 6.20 16.72 -9.22
C ALA A 46 5.80 15.81 -8.05
N THR A 47 6.67 15.71 -7.05
CA THR A 47 6.45 14.94 -5.82
C THR A 47 5.96 15.78 -4.64
N THR A 48 5.50 17.02 -4.85
CA THR A 48 4.81 17.78 -3.81
C THR A 48 3.37 17.29 -3.64
N ARG A 49 2.86 17.32 -2.39
CA ARG A 49 1.50 16.85 -2.09
C ARG A 49 0.41 17.52 -2.95
N PRO A 50 0.37 18.85 -3.13
CA PRO A 50 -0.66 19.49 -3.97
C PRO A 50 -0.55 19.11 -5.45
N SER A 51 0.67 18.89 -5.95
CA SER A 51 0.90 18.53 -7.35
C SER A 51 0.48 17.09 -7.63
N VAL A 52 0.83 16.17 -6.74
CA VAL A 52 0.36 14.78 -6.79
C VAL A 52 -1.16 14.71 -6.70
N GLN A 53 -1.79 15.43 -5.77
CA GLN A 53 -3.26 15.45 -5.62
C GLN A 53 -3.95 15.84 -6.92
N ARG A 54 -3.54 16.94 -7.56
CA ARG A 54 -4.10 17.37 -8.85
C ARG A 54 -3.92 16.33 -9.94
N ALA A 55 -2.79 15.64 -9.98
CA ALA A 55 -2.54 14.59 -10.95
C ALA A 55 -3.49 13.40 -10.74
N LEU A 56 -3.67 12.98 -9.49
CA LEU A 56 -4.59 11.88 -9.15
C LEU A 56 -6.05 12.23 -9.49
N ASP A 57 -6.47 13.48 -9.27
CA ASP A 57 -7.81 13.97 -9.60
C ASP A 57 -8.13 13.90 -11.11
N LEU A 58 -7.09 13.87 -11.96
CA LEU A 58 -7.22 13.78 -13.43
C LEU A 58 -7.11 12.35 -13.96
N LEU A 59 -6.77 11.37 -13.12
CA LEU A 59 -6.68 9.99 -13.55
C LEU A 59 -8.07 9.43 -13.83
N ASN A 60 -8.20 8.66 -14.91
CA ASN A 60 -9.37 7.82 -15.09
C ASN A 60 -9.37 6.70 -14.04
N ARG A 61 -10.53 6.06 -13.87
CA ARG A 61 -10.71 5.03 -12.84
C ARG A 61 -9.73 3.88 -13.01
N PHE A 62 -9.52 3.38 -14.23
CA PHE A 62 -8.59 2.27 -14.47
C PHE A 62 -7.16 2.59 -14.04
N THR A 63 -6.69 3.79 -14.41
CA THR A 63 -5.32 4.23 -14.13
C THR A 63 -5.11 4.43 -12.63
N LEU A 64 -6.14 4.92 -11.92
CA LEU A 64 -6.13 4.97 -10.46
C LEU A 64 -6.06 3.55 -9.86
N GLN A 65 -6.83 2.59 -10.36
CA GLN A 65 -6.77 1.19 -9.89
C GLN A 65 -5.38 0.58 -10.09
N VAL A 66 -4.74 0.83 -11.24
CA VAL A 66 -3.36 0.38 -11.49
C VAL A 66 -2.38 1.03 -10.49
N LEU A 67 -2.53 2.32 -10.19
CA LEU A 67 -1.71 3.00 -9.19
C LEU A 67 -1.94 2.46 -7.77
N GLU A 68 -3.18 2.15 -7.40
CA GLU A 68 -3.50 1.54 -6.11
C GLU A 68 -2.89 0.15 -5.99
N VAL A 69 -2.92 -0.66 -7.05
CA VAL A 69 -2.21 -1.95 -7.11
C VAL A 69 -0.71 -1.77 -6.92
N LEU A 70 -0.09 -0.81 -7.61
CA LEU A 70 1.34 -0.47 -7.42
C LEU A 70 1.66 -0.05 -5.98
N CYS A 71 0.71 0.56 -5.27
CA CYS A 71 0.87 0.92 -3.85
C CYS A 71 0.81 -0.29 -2.90
N VAL A 72 0.29 -1.42 -3.36
CA VAL A 72 0.09 -2.65 -2.57
C VAL A 72 1.17 -3.70 -2.85
N VAL A 73 1.53 -3.92 -4.10
CA VAL A 73 2.55 -4.91 -4.47
C VAL A 73 3.94 -4.52 -3.92
N PRO A 74 4.81 -5.50 -3.61
CA PRO A 74 6.18 -5.23 -3.18
C PRO A 74 6.95 -4.35 -4.18
N GLU A 75 7.79 -3.46 -3.66
CA GLU A 75 8.68 -2.63 -4.47
C GLU A 75 10.11 -3.21 -4.45
N PRO A 76 10.84 -3.27 -5.59
CA PRO A 76 10.41 -2.91 -6.93
C PRO A 76 9.28 -3.79 -7.50
N ALA A 77 8.33 -3.17 -8.20
CA ALA A 77 7.23 -3.88 -8.83
C ALA A 77 7.57 -4.23 -10.29
N GLU A 78 7.12 -5.39 -10.75
CA GLU A 78 7.16 -5.75 -12.18
C GLU A 78 5.76 -5.63 -12.79
N GLU A 79 5.68 -5.30 -14.08
CA GLU A 79 4.41 -5.26 -14.80
C GLU A 79 3.64 -6.59 -14.71
N SER A 80 4.35 -7.72 -14.71
CA SER A 80 3.80 -9.07 -14.54
C SER A 80 3.03 -9.21 -13.21
N SER A 81 3.57 -8.64 -12.13
CA SER A 81 3.00 -8.69 -10.79
C SER A 81 1.78 -7.78 -10.67
N VAL A 82 1.85 -6.59 -11.29
CA VAL A 82 0.71 -5.67 -11.38
C VAL A 82 -0.43 -6.30 -12.17
N ARG A 83 -0.12 -6.90 -13.32
CA ARG A 83 -1.08 -7.61 -14.18
C ARG A 83 -1.74 -8.77 -13.43
N ALA A 84 -0.98 -9.55 -12.66
CA ALA A 84 -1.51 -10.65 -11.86
C ALA A 84 -2.46 -10.16 -10.76
N ALA A 85 -2.10 -9.10 -10.03
CA ALA A 85 -2.92 -8.54 -8.96
C ALA A 85 -4.17 -7.79 -9.45
N LEU A 86 -4.11 -7.25 -10.67
CA LEU A 86 -5.21 -6.54 -11.34
C LEU A 86 -6.14 -7.51 -12.09
N GLY A 87 -5.61 -8.56 -12.72
CA GLY A 87 -6.38 -9.44 -13.61
C GLY A 87 -6.74 -8.81 -14.97
N ALA A 88 -6.08 -7.70 -15.34
CA ALA A 88 -6.26 -7.00 -16.62
C ALA A 88 -4.90 -6.49 -17.13
N ASP A 89 -4.84 -6.01 -18.38
CA ASP A 89 -3.62 -5.45 -18.97
C ASP A 89 -3.34 -4.02 -18.48
N PRO A 90 -2.28 -3.78 -17.68
CA PRO A 90 -2.01 -2.47 -17.13
C PRO A 90 -1.17 -1.58 -18.07
N ALA A 91 -0.71 -2.07 -19.23
CA ALA A 91 0.32 -1.42 -20.04
C ALA A 91 0.02 0.06 -20.37
N VAL A 92 -1.20 0.35 -20.86
CA VAL A 92 -1.61 1.74 -21.21
C VAL A 92 -1.67 2.63 -19.97
N ALA A 93 -2.21 2.12 -18.86
CA ALA A 93 -2.29 2.87 -17.60
C ALA A 93 -0.89 3.13 -17.01
N LEU A 94 0.03 2.16 -17.09
CA LEU A 94 1.41 2.31 -16.64
C LEU A 94 2.16 3.36 -17.48
N ALA A 95 1.97 3.35 -18.81
CA ALA A 95 2.52 4.38 -19.68
C ALA A 95 2.03 5.78 -19.27
N ASN A 96 0.73 5.92 -19.01
CA ASN A 96 0.15 7.19 -18.54
C ASN A 96 0.71 7.64 -17.17
N LEU A 97 0.87 6.71 -16.23
CA LEU A 97 1.44 6.99 -14.90
C LEU A 97 2.93 7.41 -14.99
N ARG A 98 3.70 6.76 -15.88
CA ARG A 98 5.09 7.13 -16.17
C ARG A 98 5.16 8.51 -16.83
N GLU A 99 4.34 8.76 -17.84
CA GLU A 99 4.27 10.06 -18.52
C GLU A 99 4.04 11.20 -17.51
N GLN A 100 3.12 11.02 -16.56
CA GLN A 100 2.80 12.01 -15.52
C GLN A 100 3.77 12.08 -14.33
N ALA A 101 4.88 11.32 -14.36
CA ALA A 101 5.86 11.24 -13.28
C ALA A 101 5.26 10.80 -11.93
N LEU A 102 4.18 10.02 -11.96
CA LEU A 102 3.57 9.39 -10.79
C LEU A 102 4.19 8.02 -10.48
N VAL A 103 4.83 7.42 -11.48
CA VAL A 103 5.62 6.19 -11.40
C VAL A 103 6.89 6.43 -12.22
N TYR A 104 8.00 5.82 -11.80
CA TYR A 104 9.24 5.79 -12.57
C TYR A 104 9.77 4.36 -12.61
N SER A 105 10.72 4.08 -13.50
CA SER A 105 11.33 2.76 -13.58
C SER A 105 12.84 2.83 -13.44
N ASP A 106 13.48 1.70 -13.18
CA ASP A 106 14.91 1.56 -13.36
C ASP A 106 15.31 1.07 -14.77
N ASP A 107 16.62 0.89 -15.02
CA ASP A 107 17.16 0.36 -16.28
C ASP A 107 16.67 -1.06 -16.61
N ALA A 108 16.12 -1.78 -15.63
CA ALA A 108 15.54 -3.11 -15.79
C ALA A 108 14.00 -3.07 -15.91
N ASP A 109 13.44 -1.89 -16.17
CA ASP A 109 11.98 -1.61 -16.25
C ASP A 109 11.21 -1.98 -14.96
N ARG A 110 11.90 -2.06 -13.82
CA ARG A 110 11.24 -2.27 -12.53
C ARG A 110 10.64 -0.97 -12.05
N LEU A 111 9.38 -1.03 -11.63
CA LEU A 111 8.54 0.12 -11.33
C LEU A 111 8.64 0.52 -9.86
N TYR A 112 8.68 1.84 -9.65
CA TYR A 112 8.76 2.47 -8.34
C TYR A 112 7.70 3.57 -8.21
N VAL A 113 7.09 3.67 -7.03
CA VAL A 113 6.11 4.72 -6.73
C VAL A 113 6.73 5.73 -5.77
N PRO A 114 6.86 7.02 -6.13
CA PRO A 114 7.36 8.03 -5.21
C PRO A 114 6.60 8.02 -3.89
N ARG A 115 7.31 8.17 -2.76
CA ARG A 115 6.71 8.11 -1.43
C ARG A 115 5.51 9.05 -1.26
N THR A 116 5.60 10.29 -1.76
CA THR A 116 4.48 11.23 -1.69
C THR A 116 3.24 10.72 -2.41
N VAL A 117 3.39 9.97 -3.51
CA VAL A 117 2.25 9.37 -4.21
C VAL A 117 1.58 8.32 -3.32
N ARG A 118 2.35 7.44 -2.67
CA ARG A 118 1.83 6.48 -1.69
C ARG A 118 1.11 7.19 -0.53
N ASP A 119 1.69 8.28 -0.01
CA ASP A 119 1.12 9.06 1.09
C ASP A 119 -0.19 9.79 0.70
N VAL A 120 -0.34 10.19 -0.57
CA VAL A 120 -1.56 10.83 -1.07
C VAL A 120 -2.65 9.80 -1.37
N VAL A 121 -2.29 8.64 -1.93
CA VAL A 121 -3.20 7.51 -2.13
C VAL A 121 -3.74 7.00 -0.78
N GLY A 122 -2.87 6.90 0.23
CA GLY A 122 -3.26 6.53 1.59
C GLY A 122 -3.66 5.06 1.72
N SER A 123 -4.96 4.78 1.62
CA SER A 123 -5.57 3.45 1.79
C SER A 123 -5.98 2.86 0.44
N PRO A 124 -5.04 2.29 -0.35
CA PRO A 124 -5.30 1.83 -1.71
C PRO A 124 -6.41 0.77 -1.71
N ALA A 125 -7.43 0.97 -2.55
CA ALA A 125 -8.59 0.09 -2.67
C ALA A 125 -9.30 -0.21 -1.34
N GLY A 126 -9.26 0.72 -0.39
CA GLY A 126 -9.82 0.54 0.94
C GLY A 126 -9.11 -0.50 1.80
N LEU A 127 -7.89 -0.92 1.44
CA LEU A 127 -7.06 -1.73 2.32
C LEU A 127 -6.52 -0.89 3.48
N GLY A 128 -6.32 -1.52 4.63
CA GLY A 128 -5.67 -0.87 5.76
C GLY A 128 -4.18 -0.59 5.53
N PRO A 129 -3.51 0.02 6.53
CA PRO A 129 -2.07 0.22 6.50
C PRO A 129 -1.34 -1.14 6.53
N PRO A 130 -0.10 -1.21 6.02
CA PRO A 130 0.77 -2.37 6.26
C PRO A 130 0.88 -2.67 7.75
N VAL A 131 0.96 -3.95 8.13
CA VAL A 131 1.03 -4.34 9.54
C VAL A 131 2.18 -3.66 10.29
N GLU A 132 3.32 -3.45 9.63
CA GLU A 132 4.46 -2.72 10.22
C GLU A 132 4.08 -1.30 10.64
N LEU A 133 3.33 -0.60 9.77
CA LEU A 133 2.85 0.76 10.05
C LEU A 133 1.74 0.74 11.11
N ALA A 134 0.82 -0.21 11.03
CA ALA A 134 -0.26 -0.37 12.00
C ALA A 134 0.27 -0.57 13.42
N LEU A 135 1.36 -1.32 13.58
CA LEU A 135 1.97 -1.66 14.86
C LEU A 135 2.92 -0.59 15.40
N GLN A 136 3.26 0.48 14.65
CA GLN A 136 4.17 1.53 15.15
C GLN A 136 3.77 2.15 16.50
N PRO A 137 2.47 2.37 16.81
CA PRO A 137 2.07 2.87 18.12
C PRO A 137 2.31 1.89 19.27
N TYR A 138 2.56 0.60 18.98
CA TYR A 138 2.77 -0.40 20.01
C TYR A 138 4.16 -0.25 20.62
N GLY A 139 4.21 -0.09 21.95
CA GLY A 139 5.48 -0.07 22.67
C GLY A 139 6.23 -1.40 22.58
N PRO A 140 7.53 -1.41 22.94
CA PRO A 140 8.41 -2.59 22.76
C PRO A 140 7.91 -3.82 23.52
N ARG A 141 7.26 -3.64 24.68
CA ARG A 141 6.64 -4.75 25.44
C ARG A 141 5.54 -5.44 24.65
N ARG A 142 4.61 -4.66 24.10
CA ARG A 142 3.49 -5.20 23.32
C ARG A 142 3.97 -5.85 22.02
N ALA A 143 4.92 -5.23 21.32
CA ALA A 143 5.52 -5.81 20.11
C ALA A 143 6.26 -7.13 20.40
N GLY A 144 6.98 -7.21 21.53
CA GLY A 144 7.63 -8.42 21.99
C GLY A 144 6.64 -9.55 22.32
N GLN A 145 5.54 -9.23 23.02
CA GLN A 145 4.48 -10.20 23.30
C GLN A 145 3.84 -10.74 22.02
N LEU A 146 3.49 -9.86 21.08
CA LEU A 146 2.90 -10.26 19.80
C LEU A 146 3.85 -11.16 18.99
N THR A 147 5.15 -10.84 19.02
CA THR A 147 6.19 -11.66 18.38
C THR A 147 6.29 -13.04 19.01
N ALA A 148 6.20 -13.14 20.34
CA ALA A 148 6.21 -14.41 21.05
C ALA A 148 4.95 -15.24 20.74
N ASP A 149 3.77 -14.61 20.77
CA ASP A 149 2.48 -15.26 20.50
C ASP A 149 2.40 -15.79 19.04
N LEU A 150 2.97 -15.06 18.07
CA LEU A 150 3.00 -15.46 16.66
C LEU A 150 4.17 -16.40 16.29
N GLY A 151 5.15 -16.58 17.17
CA GLY A 151 6.40 -17.29 16.86
C GLY A 151 7.24 -16.59 15.78
N GLY A 152 7.25 -15.26 15.76
CA GLY A 152 8.03 -14.44 14.82
C GLY A 152 7.48 -13.02 14.65
N PRO A 153 8.22 -12.12 13.98
CA PRO A 153 7.77 -10.75 13.75
C PRO A 153 6.47 -10.73 12.95
N ALA A 154 5.48 -9.93 13.38
CA ALA A 154 4.14 -9.94 12.80
C ALA A 154 4.13 -9.73 11.27
N HIS A 155 4.97 -8.83 10.74
CA HIS A 155 5.08 -8.61 9.29
C HIS A 155 5.56 -9.83 8.50
N VAL A 156 6.43 -10.66 9.10
CA VAL A 156 6.88 -11.91 8.49
C VAL A 156 5.77 -12.96 8.56
N VAL A 157 5.09 -13.09 9.70
CA VAL A 157 4.05 -14.11 9.88
C VAL A 157 2.81 -13.82 9.04
N LEU A 158 2.32 -12.58 9.08
CA LEU A 158 1.12 -12.17 8.34
C LEU A 158 1.38 -11.93 6.85
N GLY A 159 2.63 -11.65 6.47
CA GLY A 159 3.04 -11.55 5.06
C GLY A 159 3.17 -12.93 4.37
N ASP A 160 3.31 -14.01 5.13
CA ASP A 160 3.33 -15.37 4.60
C ASP A 160 1.91 -15.93 4.50
N SER A 161 1.45 -16.15 3.26
CA SER A 161 0.07 -16.62 3.01
C SER A 161 -0.24 -17.98 3.64
N SER A 162 0.74 -18.87 3.76
CA SER A 162 0.54 -20.20 4.35
C SER A 162 0.42 -20.12 5.88
N ARG A 163 1.26 -19.31 6.52
CA ARG A 163 1.21 -19.09 7.97
C ARG A 163 -0.05 -18.33 8.37
N LEU A 164 -0.42 -17.30 7.60
CA LEU A 164 -1.66 -16.56 7.81
C LEU A 164 -2.90 -17.45 7.63
N ALA A 165 -2.92 -18.31 6.61
CA ALA A 165 -4.01 -19.28 6.43
C ALA A 165 -4.13 -20.24 7.62
N GLY A 166 -2.99 -20.75 8.12
CA GLY A 166 -2.96 -21.60 9.32
C GLY A 166 -3.51 -20.89 10.55
N LEU A 167 -3.10 -19.64 10.78
CA LEU A 167 -3.61 -18.82 11.88
C LEU A 167 -5.12 -18.56 11.76
N LEU A 168 -5.60 -18.22 10.56
CA LEU A 168 -7.03 -18.02 10.30
C LEU A 168 -7.85 -19.30 10.42
N ALA A 169 -7.24 -20.49 10.32
CA ALA A 169 -7.92 -21.77 10.56
C ALA A 169 -8.29 -21.98 12.05
N ASP A 170 -7.57 -21.35 12.97
CA ASP A 170 -7.85 -21.40 14.40
C ASP A 170 -8.88 -20.33 14.86
N ALA A 171 -9.22 -19.38 13.97
CA ALA A 171 -10.20 -18.34 14.28
C ALA A 171 -11.59 -18.93 14.55
N SER A 172 -12.32 -18.34 15.50
CA SER A 172 -13.74 -18.66 15.68
C SER A 172 -14.59 -18.17 14.49
N PRO A 173 -15.78 -18.73 14.22
CA PRO A 173 -16.67 -18.24 13.17
C PRO A 173 -16.98 -16.74 13.30
N ALA A 174 -17.23 -16.25 14.52
CA ALA A 174 -17.48 -14.83 14.77
C ALA A 174 -16.26 -13.94 14.49
N ALA A 175 -15.04 -14.43 14.72
CA ALA A 175 -13.83 -13.70 14.37
C ALA A 175 -13.66 -13.60 12.84
N ARG A 176 -13.94 -14.69 12.11
CA ARG A 176 -13.90 -14.67 10.63
C ARG A 176 -14.94 -13.73 10.04
N GLU A 177 -16.18 -13.78 10.53
CA GLU A 177 -17.24 -12.89 10.07
C GLU A 177 -16.85 -11.41 10.25
N ALA A 178 -16.28 -11.05 11.40
CA ALA A 178 -15.80 -9.69 11.64
C ALA A 178 -14.70 -9.27 10.65
N LEU A 179 -13.77 -10.18 10.31
CA LEU A 179 -12.71 -9.92 9.34
C LEU A 179 -13.26 -9.79 7.91
N GLU A 180 -14.21 -10.62 7.50
CA GLU A 180 -14.83 -10.60 6.17
C GLU A 180 -15.57 -9.28 5.91
N VAL A 181 -16.28 -8.76 6.91
CA VAL A 181 -16.95 -7.44 6.84
C VAL A 181 -15.93 -6.33 6.56
N LEU A 182 -14.79 -6.35 7.26
CA LEU A 182 -13.73 -5.35 7.11
C LEU A 182 -12.93 -5.52 5.82
N ALA A 183 -12.88 -6.75 5.26
CA ALA A 183 -12.09 -7.04 4.07
C ALA A 183 -12.56 -6.23 2.87
N TRP A 184 -13.87 -6.12 2.60
CA TRP A 184 -14.41 -5.32 1.49
C TRP A 184 -15.08 -4.01 1.92
N GLY A 185 -15.31 -3.83 3.22
CA GLY A 185 -15.78 -2.57 3.80
C GLY A 185 -14.64 -1.59 4.09
N PRO A 186 -14.90 -0.56 4.91
CA PRO A 186 -13.83 0.21 5.54
C PRO A 186 -12.93 -0.73 6.34
N PRO A 187 -11.60 -0.60 6.25
CA PRO A 187 -10.68 -1.47 6.97
C PRO A 187 -10.63 -1.13 8.47
N THR A 188 -11.57 -0.33 8.97
CA THR A 188 -11.62 0.15 10.35
C THR A 188 -12.92 -0.27 11.03
N GLY A 189 -12.81 -0.67 12.29
CA GLY A 189 -13.93 -1.05 13.15
C GLY A 189 -13.91 -0.29 14.46
N ARG A 190 -15.07 -0.09 15.08
CA ARG A 190 -15.16 0.52 16.42
C ARG A 190 -15.03 -0.54 17.50
N LEU A 191 -14.21 -0.26 18.52
CA LEU A 191 -14.00 -1.11 19.68
C LEU A 191 -13.65 -0.24 20.88
N GLU A 192 -14.50 -0.19 21.91
CA GLU A 192 -14.14 0.50 23.15
C GLU A 192 -12.92 -0.15 23.80
N ASN A 193 -12.04 0.69 24.34
CA ASN A 193 -10.78 0.28 24.96
C ASN A 193 -9.94 -0.62 24.02
N ALA A 194 -9.79 -0.21 22.76
CA ALA A 194 -9.06 -0.97 21.75
C ALA A 194 -7.56 -1.08 22.03
N THR A 195 -6.95 -0.07 22.68
CA THR A 195 -5.52 -0.07 23.05
C THR A 195 -5.16 -0.99 24.21
N ARG A 196 -6.12 -1.74 24.75
CA ARG A 196 -5.86 -2.69 25.83
C ARG A 196 -4.88 -3.77 25.38
N GLU A 197 -3.98 -4.16 26.27
CA GLU A 197 -3.05 -5.25 25.99
C GLU A 197 -3.75 -6.60 26.18
N VAL A 198 -3.73 -7.44 25.14
CA VAL A 198 -4.37 -8.76 25.14
C VAL A 198 -3.35 -9.80 24.69
N ALA A 199 -2.91 -10.67 25.60
CA ALA A 199 -2.07 -11.82 25.25
C ALA A 199 -2.93 -12.95 24.69
N ALA A 200 -2.36 -13.79 23.81
CA ALA A 200 -3.08 -14.94 23.25
C ALA A 200 -3.65 -15.87 24.33
N ALA A 201 -2.89 -16.09 25.41
CA ALA A 201 -3.31 -16.93 26.54
C ALA A 201 -4.49 -16.38 27.35
N THR A 202 -4.78 -15.08 27.26
CA THR A 202 -5.81 -14.39 28.04
C THR A 202 -6.99 -13.89 27.21
N ALA A 203 -6.96 -14.10 25.89
CA ALA A 203 -8.01 -13.64 24.99
C ALA A 203 -9.31 -14.43 25.25
N ALA A 204 -10.36 -13.73 25.69
CA ALA A 204 -11.64 -14.37 26.05
C ALA A 204 -12.71 -14.18 24.97
N THR A 205 -12.61 -13.13 24.17
CA THR A 205 -13.57 -12.81 23.10
C THR A 205 -12.98 -12.97 21.70
N PRO A 206 -13.80 -13.14 20.64
CA PRO A 206 -13.32 -13.22 19.26
C PRO A 206 -12.45 -12.03 18.84
N VAL A 207 -12.84 -10.81 19.24
CA VAL A 207 -12.08 -9.58 18.92
C VAL A 207 -10.76 -9.51 19.70
N GLU A 208 -10.74 -9.96 20.95
CA GLU A 208 -9.51 -10.07 21.73
C GLU A 208 -8.53 -11.06 21.12
N TRP A 209 -9.03 -12.17 20.59
CA TRP A 209 -8.20 -13.13 19.87
C TRP A 209 -7.61 -12.49 18.61
N LEU A 210 -8.39 -11.72 17.84
CA LEU A 210 -7.87 -10.98 16.68
C LEU A 210 -6.78 -9.96 17.06
N LEU A 211 -6.96 -9.22 18.16
CA LEU A 211 -5.97 -8.27 18.68
C LEU A 211 -4.69 -8.97 19.20
N ALA A 212 -4.83 -10.13 19.82
CA ALA A 212 -3.73 -10.91 20.35
C ALA A 212 -2.82 -11.46 19.24
N HIS A 213 -3.39 -11.75 18.08
CA HIS A 213 -2.65 -12.29 16.92
C HIS A 213 -2.32 -11.23 15.86
N GLY A 214 -2.57 -9.94 16.15
CA GLY A 214 -2.28 -8.84 15.22
C GLY A 214 -3.11 -8.87 13.94
N LEU A 215 -4.18 -9.67 13.88
CA LEU A 215 -5.13 -9.73 12.78
C LEU A 215 -6.03 -8.48 12.75
N LEU A 216 -6.23 -7.87 13.91
CA LEU A 216 -6.67 -6.50 14.07
C LEU A 216 -5.65 -5.76 14.93
N VAL A 217 -5.47 -4.47 14.66
CA VAL A 217 -4.53 -3.61 15.38
C VAL A 217 -5.26 -2.37 15.86
N ALA A 218 -5.01 -1.95 17.11
CA ALA A 218 -5.61 -0.73 17.63
C ALA A 218 -4.98 0.50 16.96
N ALA A 219 -5.79 1.27 16.25
CA ALA A 219 -5.37 2.56 15.68
C ALA A 219 -5.42 3.68 16.74
N ASP A 220 -6.43 3.63 17.61
CA ASP A 220 -6.61 4.51 18.75
C ASP A 220 -7.40 3.78 19.87
N SER A 221 -7.84 4.49 20.92
CA SER A 221 -8.55 3.88 22.06
C SER A 221 -9.95 3.36 21.74
N ARG A 222 -10.54 3.73 20.60
CA ARG A 222 -11.89 3.37 20.15
C ARG A 222 -11.95 2.73 18.76
N THR A 223 -10.82 2.62 18.08
CA THR A 223 -10.75 2.19 16.69
C THR A 223 -9.72 1.09 16.51
N VAL A 224 -10.11 0.04 15.81
CA VAL A 224 -9.21 -0.99 15.29
C VAL A 224 -9.12 -0.89 13.78
N VAL A 225 -8.00 -1.34 13.22
CA VAL A 225 -7.77 -1.41 11.79
C VAL A 225 -7.34 -2.82 11.40
N LEU A 226 -7.82 -3.26 10.24
CA LEU A 226 -7.43 -4.49 9.57
C LEU A 226 -6.13 -4.23 8.79
N PRO A 227 -5.00 -4.86 9.16
CA PRO A 227 -3.76 -4.71 8.40
C PRO A 227 -3.91 -5.16 6.95
N ARG A 228 -3.14 -4.52 6.06
CA ARG A 228 -3.18 -4.75 4.61
C ARG A 228 -3.01 -6.22 4.24
N GLU A 229 -2.05 -6.90 4.86
CA GLU A 229 -1.68 -8.28 4.57
C GLU A 229 -2.86 -9.23 4.85
N VAL A 230 -3.55 -8.98 5.97
CA VAL A 230 -4.75 -9.73 6.36
C VAL A 230 -5.89 -9.44 5.39
N GLY A 231 -6.15 -8.16 5.09
CA GLY A 231 -7.18 -7.77 4.13
C GLY A 231 -6.95 -8.38 2.74
N LEU A 232 -5.71 -8.32 2.23
CA LEU A 232 -5.37 -8.88 0.92
C LEU A 232 -5.53 -10.40 0.88
N HIS A 233 -5.15 -11.10 1.95
CA HIS A 233 -5.35 -12.55 2.07
C HIS A 233 -6.85 -12.91 2.04
N LEU A 234 -7.68 -12.19 2.80
CA LEU A 234 -9.13 -12.40 2.84
C LEU A 234 -9.79 -12.09 1.48
N ARG A 235 -9.21 -11.20 0.68
CA ARG A 235 -9.62 -10.91 -0.70
C ARG A 235 -9.07 -11.91 -1.73
N GLY A 236 -8.36 -12.95 -1.31
CA GLY A 236 -7.77 -13.95 -2.21
C GLY A 236 -6.60 -13.43 -3.05
N GLY A 237 -5.86 -12.43 -2.55
CA GLY A 237 -4.73 -11.82 -3.24
C GLY A 237 -5.10 -10.69 -4.22
N VAL A 238 -6.39 -10.38 -4.36
CA VAL A 238 -6.88 -9.35 -5.28
C VAL A 238 -7.05 -8.01 -4.57
N VAL A 239 -6.59 -6.93 -5.20
CA VAL A 239 -6.68 -5.58 -4.65
C VAL A 239 -8.09 -4.99 -4.84
N HIS A 240 -8.67 -5.15 -6.04
CA HIS A 240 -9.99 -4.65 -6.39
C HIS A 240 -10.99 -5.77 -6.67
N GLY A 241 -12.21 -5.67 -6.13
CA GLY A 241 -13.27 -6.65 -6.41
C GLY A 241 -13.87 -6.53 -7.80
N GLN A 242 -13.76 -5.35 -8.41
CA GLN A 242 -14.14 -5.08 -9.80
C GLN A 242 -13.12 -4.15 -10.44
N VAL A 243 -12.56 -4.57 -11.58
CA VAL A 243 -11.65 -3.76 -12.40
C VAL A 243 -12.43 -3.16 -13.57
N GLN A 244 -12.19 -1.88 -13.85
CA GLN A 244 -12.89 -1.12 -14.89
C GLN A 244 -11.86 -0.61 -15.90
N PRO A 245 -11.42 -1.44 -16.86
CA PRO A 245 -10.46 -1.09 -17.91
C PRO A 245 -10.98 -0.07 -18.91
#